data_AF-A0A7W5V0J0-F1
#
_entry.id   AF-A0A7W5V0J0-F1
#
_cell.length_a   1.000
_cell.length_b   1.000
_cell.length_c   1.000
_cell.angle_alpha   90.00
_cell.angle_beta   90.00
_cell.angle_gamma   90.00
#
_symmetry.space_group_name_H-M   'P 1'
#
loop_
_entity.id
_entity.type
_entity.pdbx_description
1 polymer ?
#
loop_
_entity_poly.entity_id
_entity_poly.type
_entity_poly.pdbx_seq_one_letter_code
_entity_poly.pdbx_strand_id
1 'polypeptide(L)'
;MPSIPQPLVPGDDGSADDAVAAALTAFSSGTADATAVLSVLSTSRLLVPVVALLTESEVGEHGLRQEKESEMALPKLIGKDGRQAVIAFTGVEALTRWRQDARPIQATTLQVCQAAVHEGAAAVVVDVAGPVPFVIEGGVLEAMAAVESGTLDQVGPSVTVARFAESTEPRRRRFPWSRRR
;
A
#
# COMPACT_ATOMS: atom_id res chain seq x y z
N MET A 1 9.57 -29.01 4.63
CA MET A 1 9.62 -28.59 3.22
C MET A 1 9.61 -27.06 3.19
N PRO A 2 10.47 -26.39 2.41
CA PRO A 2 10.35 -24.95 2.25
C PRO A 2 9.00 -24.65 1.58
N SER A 3 8.20 -23.78 2.19
CA SER A 3 6.94 -23.32 1.63
C SER A 3 7.26 -22.32 0.53
N ILE A 4 6.79 -22.57 -0.70
CA ILE A 4 6.92 -21.59 -1.79
C ILE A 4 5.87 -20.50 -1.54
N PRO A 5 6.24 -19.21 -1.47
CA PRO A 5 5.27 -18.12 -1.38
C PRO A 5 4.24 -18.24 -2.50
N GLN A 6 2.96 -18.25 -2.14
CA GLN A 6 1.90 -18.27 -3.14
C GLN A 6 1.58 -16.84 -3.59
N PRO A 7 1.30 -16.62 -4.88
CA PRO A 7 0.83 -15.33 -5.36
C PRO A 7 -0.50 -14.98 -4.66
N LEU A 8 -0.67 -13.69 -4.36
CA LEU A 8 -1.85 -13.14 -3.71
C LEU A 8 -3.11 -13.40 -4.54
N VAL A 9 -2.99 -13.34 -5.87
CA VAL A 9 -4.06 -13.61 -6.82
C VAL A 9 -3.65 -14.80 -7.70
N PRO A 10 -4.23 -16.00 -7.49
CA PRO A 10 -3.96 -17.16 -8.34
C PRO A 10 -4.35 -16.91 -9.80
N GLY A 11 -3.45 -17.21 -10.74
CA GLY A 11 -3.72 -17.05 -12.18
C GLY A 11 -3.65 -15.61 -12.68
N ASP A 12 -3.19 -14.68 -11.85
CA ASP A 12 -2.91 -13.30 -12.24
C ASP A 12 -1.86 -13.24 -13.36
N ASP A 13 -2.25 -12.64 -14.48
CA ASP A 13 -1.41 -12.48 -15.68
C ASP A 13 -0.52 -11.23 -15.62
N GLY A 14 -0.60 -10.46 -14.53
CA GLY A 14 0.18 -9.26 -14.30
C GLY A 14 -0.41 -8.00 -14.95
N SER A 15 -1.54 -8.08 -15.65
CA SER A 15 -2.22 -6.91 -16.21
C SER A 15 -2.78 -5.99 -15.12
N ALA A 16 -3.02 -4.72 -15.45
CA ALA A 16 -3.73 -3.84 -14.53
C ALA A 16 -5.20 -4.25 -14.45
N ASP A 17 -5.80 -4.16 -13.25
CA ASP A 17 -7.24 -4.36 -13.10
C ASP A 17 -8.00 -3.31 -13.93
N ASP A 18 -8.97 -3.75 -14.74
CA ASP A 18 -9.75 -2.88 -15.63
C ASP A 18 -10.45 -1.74 -14.87
N ALA A 19 -10.94 -1.99 -13.66
CA ALA A 19 -11.58 -0.97 -12.84
C ALA A 19 -10.57 0.08 -12.35
N VAL A 20 -9.34 -0.35 -12.04
CA VAL A 20 -8.24 0.56 -11.67
C VAL A 20 -7.81 1.40 -12.87
N ALA A 21 -7.60 0.77 -14.03
CA ALA A 21 -7.23 1.45 -15.27
C ALA A 21 -8.29 2.49 -15.69
N ALA A 22 -9.57 2.13 -15.59
CA ALA A 22 -10.68 3.04 -15.89
C ALA A 22 -10.75 4.21 -14.90
N ALA A 23 -10.61 3.96 -13.60
CA ALA A 23 -10.63 5.01 -12.58
C ALA A 23 -9.46 5.99 -12.74
N LEU A 24 -8.24 5.49 -12.97
CA LEU A 24 -7.07 6.32 -13.23
C LEU A 24 -7.23 7.18 -14.49
N THR A 25 -7.77 6.59 -15.56
CA THR A 25 -8.07 7.32 -16.80
C THR A 25 -9.10 8.43 -16.54
N ALA A 26 -10.19 8.12 -15.84
CA ALA A 26 -11.24 9.08 -15.51
C ALA A 26 -10.73 10.21 -14.59
N PHE A 27 -9.85 9.90 -13.64
CA PHE A 27 -9.18 10.88 -12.80
C PHE A 27 -8.28 11.82 -13.63
N SER A 28 -7.46 11.26 -14.52
CA SER A 28 -6.57 12.06 -15.39
C SER A 28 -7.32 12.99 -16.33
N SER A 29 -8.54 12.61 -16.75
CA SER A 29 -9.41 13.45 -17.59
C SER A 29 -10.28 14.43 -16.80
N GLY A 30 -10.24 14.40 -15.46
CA GLY A 30 -11.05 15.24 -14.58
C GLY A 30 -12.54 14.83 -14.51
N THR A 31 -12.88 13.62 -14.97
CA THR A 31 -14.25 13.06 -14.90
C THR A 31 -14.53 12.25 -13.64
N ALA A 32 -13.50 11.93 -12.87
CA ALA A 32 -13.58 11.33 -11.55
C ALA A 32 -12.60 12.02 -10.58
N ASP A 33 -12.84 11.88 -9.28
CA ASP A 33 -11.98 12.41 -8.24
C ASP A 33 -11.01 11.35 -7.68
N ALA A 34 -10.15 11.76 -6.77
CA ALA A 34 -9.21 10.84 -6.11
C ALA A 34 -9.94 9.75 -5.31
N THR A 35 -11.16 10.02 -4.82
CA THR A 35 -11.97 9.04 -4.08
C THR A 35 -12.30 7.83 -4.94
N ALA A 36 -12.68 8.04 -6.21
CA ALA A 36 -12.95 6.96 -7.14
C ALA A 36 -11.73 6.04 -7.34
N VAL A 37 -10.54 6.63 -7.50
CA VAL A 37 -9.27 5.89 -7.63
C VAL A 37 -8.94 5.13 -6.36
N LEU A 38 -9.01 5.78 -5.19
CA LEU A 38 -8.72 5.16 -3.90
C LEU A 38 -9.68 4.01 -3.59
N SER A 39 -10.96 4.14 -3.97
CA SER A 39 -11.96 3.07 -3.77
C SER A 39 -11.54 1.77 -4.45
N VAL A 40 -11.13 1.84 -5.72
CA VAL A 40 -10.71 0.64 -6.46
C VAL A 40 -9.32 0.16 -6.03
N LEU A 41 -8.36 1.08 -5.83
CA LEU A 41 -7.01 0.72 -5.38
C LEU A 41 -7.03 0.04 -4.01
N SER A 42 -7.90 0.45 -3.08
CA SER A 42 -7.93 -0.09 -1.71
C SER A 42 -8.16 -1.61 -1.64
N THR A 43 -8.74 -2.20 -2.68
CA THR A 43 -9.02 -3.64 -2.78
C THR A 43 -8.19 -4.34 -3.87
N SER A 44 -7.35 -3.59 -4.58
CA SER A 44 -6.55 -4.10 -5.70
C SER A 44 -5.17 -4.57 -5.24
N ARG A 45 -4.58 -5.45 -6.06
CA ARG A 45 -3.18 -5.84 -5.92
C ARG A 45 -2.28 -4.89 -6.70
N LEU A 46 -1.16 -4.51 -6.09
CA LEU A 46 -0.08 -3.77 -6.71
C LEU A 46 1.13 -4.68 -6.93
N LEU A 47 2.01 -4.26 -7.82
CA LEU A 47 3.30 -4.87 -8.10
C LEU A 47 4.39 -3.95 -7.56
N VAL A 48 5.08 -4.37 -6.51
CA VAL A 48 6.26 -3.70 -5.98
C VAL A 48 7.49 -4.22 -6.72
N PRO A 49 8.34 -3.35 -7.28
CA PRO A 49 9.52 -3.78 -8.02
C PRO A 49 10.62 -4.24 -7.07
N VAL A 50 11.17 -5.44 -7.29
CA VAL A 50 12.47 -5.83 -6.74
C VAL A 50 13.51 -5.94 -7.82
N VAL A 51 14.73 -5.59 -7.47
CA VAL A 51 15.83 -5.47 -8.42
C VAL A 51 17.10 -6.10 -7.88
N ALA A 52 17.80 -6.85 -8.73
CA ALA A 52 19.08 -7.40 -8.35
C ALA A 52 20.16 -6.31 -8.45
N LEU A 53 20.88 -6.07 -7.37
CA LEU A 53 22.11 -5.31 -7.36
C LEU A 53 23.28 -6.29 -7.39
N LEU A 54 24.20 -6.07 -8.34
CA LEU A 54 25.51 -6.71 -8.33
C LEU A 54 26.40 -5.86 -7.43
N THR A 55 26.77 -6.36 -6.27
CA THR A 55 27.84 -5.76 -5.47
C THR A 55 29.18 -6.06 -6.16
N GLU A 56 29.97 -5.01 -6.44
CA GLU A 56 31.36 -5.20 -6.86
C GLU A 56 32.13 -5.79 -5.68
N SER A 57 32.76 -6.94 -5.89
CA SER A 57 33.61 -7.59 -4.90
C SER A 57 34.93 -6.83 -4.79
N GLU A 58 35.35 -6.50 -3.56
CA GLU A 58 36.72 -6.07 -3.31
C GLU A 58 37.68 -7.23 -3.64
N VAL A 59 38.74 -6.91 -4.39
CA VAL A 59 39.76 -7.89 -4.80
C VAL A 59 40.58 -8.28 -3.58
N GLY A 60 40.29 -9.44 -2.99
CA GLY A 60 41.17 -10.05 -2.01
C GLY A 60 42.52 -10.42 -2.63
N GLU A 61 43.62 -10.16 -1.90
CA GLU A 61 45.03 -10.27 -2.31
C GLU A 61 45.49 -11.69 -2.77
N HIS A 62 44.58 -12.66 -2.86
CA HIS A 62 44.91 -14.08 -3.08
C HIS A 62 44.19 -14.75 -4.28
N GLY A 63 43.55 -13.98 -5.16
CA GLY A 63 43.10 -14.49 -6.48
C GLY A 63 42.02 -15.57 -6.45
N LEU A 64 41.34 -15.78 -5.32
CA LEU A 64 40.16 -16.64 -5.24
C LEU A 64 38.94 -15.84 -5.73
N ARG A 65 38.33 -16.27 -6.83
CA ARG A 65 37.03 -15.75 -7.30
C ARG A 65 35.98 -16.04 -6.22
N GLN A 66 35.66 -15.03 -5.43
CA GLN A 66 34.56 -15.07 -4.49
C GLN A 66 33.24 -14.96 -5.27
N GLU A 67 32.27 -15.78 -4.90
CA GLU A 67 30.99 -15.91 -5.57
C GLU A 67 30.21 -14.57 -5.57
N LYS A 68 29.53 -14.29 -6.68
CA LYS A 68 28.69 -13.10 -6.86
C LYS A 68 27.47 -13.18 -5.94
N GLU A 69 27.54 -12.59 -4.75
CA GLU A 69 26.35 -12.37 -3.93
C GLU A 69 25.46 -11.32 -4.62
N SER A 70 24.23 -11.71 -4.97
CA SER A 70 23.24 -10.80 -5.56
C SER A 70 22.36 -10.27 -4.44
N GLU A 71 22.42 -8.97 -4.16
CA GLU A 71 21.53 -8.33 -3.19
C GLU A 71 20.23 -7.91 -3.89
N MET A 72 19.08 -8.22 -3.28
CA MET A 72 17.78 -7.80 -3.80
C MET A 72 17.38 -6.49 -3.13
N ALA A 73 17.19 -5.43 -3.92
CA ALA A 73 16.79 -4.13 -3.43
C ALA A 73 15.34 -3.80 -3.83
N LEU A 74 14.69 -2.98 -2.99
CA LEU A 74 13.39 -2.35 -3.23
C LEU A 74 13.62 -0.87 -3.55
N PRO A 75 13.57 -0.47 -4.84
CA PRO A 75 13.85 0.92 -5.20
C PRO A 75 12.80 1.90 -4.67
N LYS A 76 13.28 3.08 -4.27
CA LYS A 76 12.46 4.22 -3.86
C LYS A 76 12.72 5.41 -4.77
N LEU A 77 11.73 6.29 -4.91
CA LEU A 77 11.94 7.62 -5.47
C LEU A 77 12.44 8.56 -4.39
N ILE A 78 13.26 9.52 -4.80
CA ILE A 78 13.62 10.68 -3.98
C ILE A 78 12.96 11.89 -4.63
N GLY A 79 12.06 12.54 -3.90
CA GLY A 79 11.43 13.78 -4.32
C GLY A 79 12.45 14.91 -4.41
N LYS A 80 12.11 16.00 -5.11
CA LYS A 80 12.96 17.21 -5.15
C LYS A 80 13.15 17.85 -3.78
N ASP A 81 12.27 17.54 -2.84
CA ASP A 81 12.31 17.92 -1.44
C ASP A 81 13.15 16.97 -0.58
N GLY A 82 13.79 15.95 -1.19
CA GLY A 82 14.64 14.96 -0.52
C GLY A 82 13.88 13.85 0.19
N ARG A 83 12.54 13.90 0.26
CA ARG A 83 11.74 12.85 0.90
C ARG A 83 11.67 11.61 0.01
N GLN A 84 11.62 10.44 0.64
CA GLN A 84 11.53 9.17 -0.08
C GLN A 84 10.07 8.80 -0.36
N ALA A 85 9.83 8.10 -1.47
CA ALA A 85 8.55 7.49 -1.77
C ALA A 85 8.73 6.04 -2.25
N VAL A 86 7.84 5.16 -1.79
CA VAL A 86 7.75 3.77 -2.29
C VAL A 86 7.15 3.80 -3.70
N ILE A 87 7.66 2.94 -4.59
CA ILE A 87 7.13 2.79 -5.95
C ILE A 87 6.31 1.52 -6.02
N ALA A 88 5.14 1.61 -6.65
CA ALA A 88 4.32 0.45 -6.97
C ALA A 88 3.67 0.60 -8.34
N PHE A 89 3.24 -0.51 -8.93
CA PHE A 89 2.64 -0.53 -10.26
C PHE A 89 1.32 -1.28 -10.26
N THR A 90 0.38 -0.84 -11.07
CA THR A 90 -0.90 -1.55 -11.26
C THR A 90 -0.73 -2.77 -12.16
N GLY A 91 0.26 -2.77 -13.07
CA GLY A 91 0.54 -3.89 -13.95
C GLY A 91 1.97 -3.95 -14.48
N VAL A 92 2.33 -5.10 -15.07
CA VAL A 92 3.67 -5.40 -15.57
C VAL A 92 4.10 -4.49 -16.73
N GLU A 93 3.16 -3.95 -17.50
CA GLU A 93 3.47 -3.02 -18.59
C GLU A 93 4.09 -1.72 -18.04
N ALA A 94 3.45 -1.10 -17.05
CA ALA A 94 3.92 0.11 -16.40
C ALA A 94 5.27 -0.12 -15.69
N LEU A 95 5.40 -1.25 -14.99
CA LEU A 95 6.64 -1.67 -14.33
C LEU A 95 7.78 -1.84 -15.34
N THR A 96 7.54 -2.53 -16.46
CA THR A 96 8.55 -2.77 -17.50
C THR A 96 8.95 -1.47 -18.20
N ARG A 97 7.99 -0.55 -18.40
CA ARG A 97 8.23 0.78 -18.97
C ARG A 97 9.10 1.63 -18.04
N TRP A 98 8.96 1.48 -16.72
CA TRP A 98 9.86 2.08 -15.75
C TRP A 98 11.25 1.44 -15.76
N ARG A 99 11.31 0.10 -15.74
CA ARG A 99 12.57 -0.65 -15.65
C ARG A 99 12.41 -2.11 -16.08
N GLN A 100 13.14 -2.50 -17.14
CA GLN A 100 12.98 -3.82 -17.77
C GLN A 100 13.46 -5.02 -16.94
N ASP A 101 14.46 -4.85 -16.07
CA ASP A 101 15.03 -5.92 -15.25
C ASP A 101 14.37 -6.03 -13.85
N ALA A 102 13.38 -5.18 -13.56
CA ALA A 102 12.63 -5.25 -12.32
C ALA A 102 11.71 -6.48 -12.31
N ARG A 103 11.67 -7.19 -11.19
CA ARG A 103 10.80 -8.34 -10.99
C ARG A 103 9.60 -7.92 -10.12
N PRO A 104 8.37 -8.29 -10.49
CA PRO A 104 7.19 -7.92 -9.71
C PRO A 104 7.05 -8.79 -8.46
N ILE A 105 6.77 -8.16 -7.32
CA ILE A 105 6.23 -8.80 -6.13
C ILE A 105 4.81 -8.28 -5.92
N GLN A 106 3.83 -9.18 -5.81
CA GLN A 106 2.45 -8.82 -5.50
C GLN A 106 2.30 -8.42 -4.04
N ALA A 107 1.60 -7.32 -3.79
CA ALA A 107 1.16 -6.89 -2.47
C ALA A 107 -0.21 -6.21 -2.59
N THR A 108 -1.02 -6.21 -1.53
CA THR A 108 -2.23 -5.37 -1.51
C THR A 108 -1.81 -3.89 -1.41
N THR A 109 -2.63 -2.98 -1.89
CA THR A 109 -2.38 -1.54 -1.72
C THR A 109 -2.18 -1.17 -0.24
N LEU A 110 -2.95 -1.80 0.66
CA LEU A 110 -2.85 -1.58 2.11
C LEU A 110 -1.49 -2.04 2.67
N GLN A 111 -0.97 -3.19 2.25
CA GLN A 111 0.38 -3.67 2.60
C GLN A 111 1.47 -2.73 2.11
N VAL A 112 1.34 -2.20 0.88
CA VAL A 112 2.30 -1.23 0.33
C VAL A 112 2.29 0.06 1.15
N CYS A 113 1.10 0.55 1.55
CA CYS A 113 0.97 1.73 2.41
C CYS A 113 1.59 1.49 3.80
N GLN A 114 1.34 0.33 4.40
CA GLN A 114 1.92 -0.04 5.69
C GLN A 114 3.45 -0.08 5.62
N ALA A 115 4.01 -0.71 4.58
CA ALA A 115 5.45 -0.75 4.36
C ALA A 115 6.05 0.65 4.17
N ALA A 116 5.39 1.51 3.39
CA ALA A 116 5.83 2.89 3.18
C ALA A 116 5.91 3.68 4.51
N VAL A 117 4.88 3.58 5.36
CA VAL A 117 4.89 4.23 6.68
C VAL A 117 5.97 3.64 7.58
N HIS A 118 6.11 2.32 7.63
CA HIS A 118 7.13 1.64 8.45
C HIS A 118 8.55 2.05 8.05
N GLU A 119 8.79 2.28 6.77
CA GLU A 119 10.08 2.71 6.24
C GLU A 119 10.29 4.24 6.24
N GLY A 120 9.36 5.01 6.80
CA GLY A 120 9.43 6.47 6.85
C GLY A 120 9.33 7.16 5.48
N ALA A 121 8.76 6.48 4.48
CA ALA A 121 8.47 7.08 3.19
C ALA A 121 7.29 8.06 3.29
N ALA A 122 7.40 9.18 2.58
CA ALA A 122 6.38 10.22 2.59
C ALA A 122 5.16 9.89 1.73
N ALA A 123 5.33 8.98 0.76
CA ALA A 123 4.31 8.64 -0.22
C ALA A 123 4.49 7.22 -0.79
N VAL A 124 3.41 6.69 -1.36
CA VAL A 124 3.42 5.63 -2.36
C VAL A 124 3.10 6.27 -3.71
N VAL A 125 3.97 6.09 -4.69
CA VAL A 125 3.76 6.53 -6.07
C VAL A 125 3.41 5.33 -6.94
N VAL A 126 2.19 5.33 -7.47
CA VAL A 126 1.64 4.30 -8.34
C VAL A 126 1.88 4.69 -9.80
N ASP A 127 2.36 3.74 -10.61
CA ASP A 127 2.57 3.89 -12.06
C ASP A 127 3.38 5.13 -12.46
N VAL A 128 4.55 5.32 -11.82
CA VAL A 128 5.43 6.48 -12.09
C VAL A 128 5.84 6.62 -13.57
N ALA A 129 5.84 5.52 -14.34
CA ALA A 129 6.12 5.51 -15.79
C ALA A 129 4.86 5.53 -16.67
N GLY A 130 3.69 5.76 -16.09
CA GLY A 130 2.42 5.91 -16.77
C GLY A 130 1.67 4.59 -17.04
N PRO A 131 0.47 4.68 -17.64
CA PRO A 131 -0.03 5.85 -18.38
C PRO A 131 -0.49 7.02 -17.51
N VAL A 132 -0.96 6.77 -16.28
CA VAL A 132 -1.40 7.80 -15.34
C VAL A 132 -0.74 7.57 -13.98
N PRO A 133 0.21 8.42 -13.55
CA PRO A 133 0.76 8.31 -12.20
C PRO A 133 -0.26 8.78 -11.16
N PHE A 134 -0.27 8.11 -10.01
CA PHE A 134 -1.13 8.46 -8.88
C PHE A 134 -0.33 8.40 -7.57
N VAL A 135 -0.64 9.27 -6.60
CA VAL A 135 0.12 9.40 -5.36
C VAL A 135 -0.80 9.21 -4.15
N ILE A 136 -0.39 8.35 -3.23
CA ILE A 136 -1.01 8.17 -1.91
C ILE A 136 -0.03 8.73 -0.87
N GLU A 137 -0.41 9.82 -0.21
CA GLU A 137 0.44 10.52 0.77
C GLU A 137 -0.36 11.12 1.94
N GLY A 138 0.36 11.62 2.95
CA GLY A 138 -0.23 12.30 4.10
C GLY A 138 -1.24 11.44 4.87
N GLY A 139 -2.34 12.06 5.30
CA GLY A 139 -3.36 11.38 6.11
C GLY A 139 -4.03 10.18 5.42
N VAL A 140 -4.08 10.15 4.08
CA VAL A 140 -4.60 8.97 3.35
C VAL A 140 -3.65 7.80 3.47
N LEU A 141 -2.34 8.04 3.30
CA LEU A 141 -1.31 7.02 3.49
C LEU A 141 -1.33 6.47 4.93
N GLU A 142 -1.38 7.36 5.93
CA GLU A 142 -1.47 6.98 7.34
C GLU A 142 -2.73 6.15 7.65
N ALA A 143 -3.88 6.56 7.12
CA ALA A 143 -5.13 5.84 7.31
C ALA A 143 -5.09 4.44 6.70
N MET A 144 -4.61 4.32 5.45
CA MET A 144 -4.52 3.02 4.75
C MET A 144 -3.53 2.08 5.44
N ALA A 145 -2.38 2.60 5.88
CA ALA A 145 -1.43 1.82 6.67
C ALA A 145 -2.05 1.31 7.97
N ALA A 146 -2.80 2.15 8.68
CA ALA A 146 -3.43 1.80 9.93
C ALA A 146 -4.61 0.82 9.80
N VAL A 147 -5.31 0.83 8.66
CA VAL A 147 -6.31 -0.21 8.32
C VAL A 147 -5.62 -1.58 8.25
N GLU A 148 -4.48 -1.69 7.55
CA GLU A 148 -3.74 -2.95 7.41
C GLU A 148 -3.22 -3.46 8.76
N SER A 149 -2.64 -2.58 9.58
CA SER A 149 -2.06 -2.95 10.87
C SER A 149 -3.07 -3.11 12.00
N GLY A 150 -4.34 -2.73 11.78
CA GLY A 150 -5.36 -2.73 12.83
C GLY A 150 -5.13 -1.68 13.92
N THR A 151 -4.46 -0.57 13.60
CA THR A 151 -4.07 0.49 14.55
C THR A 151 -4.76 1.83 14.26
N LEU A 152 -5.97 1.79 13.69
CA LEU A 152 -6.74 3.00 13.34
C LEU A 152 -7.03 3.91 14.55
N ASP A 153 -7.13 3.36 15.75
CA ASP A 153 -7.32 4.10 17.01
C ASP A 153 -6.11 4.95 17.41
N GLN A 154 -4.96 4.72 16.78
CA GLN A 154 -3.70 5.43 17.03
C GLN A 154 -3.40 6.49 15.97
N VAL A 155 -4.16 6.52 14.86
CA VAL A 155 -4.05 7.58 13.87
C VAL A 155 -4.67 8.84 14.49
N GLY A 156 -3.97 9.97 14.37
CA GLY A 156 -4.35 11.23 15.02
C GLY A 156 -5.80 11.68 14.74
N PRO A 157 -6.25 12.81 15.31
CA PRO A 157 -7.66 13.21 15.32
C PRO A 157 -8.31 13.33 13.92
N SER A 158 -7.51 13.43 12.86
CA SER A 158 -7.93 13.49 11.46
C SER A 158 -8.60 12.20 10.95
N VAL A 159 -8.41 11.06 11.61
CA VAL A 159 -9.01 9.77 11.23
C VAL A 159 -9.73 9.19 12.45
N THR A 160 -11.06 9.13 12.40
CA THR A 160 -11.88 8.69 13.54
C THR A 160 -12.95 7.71 13.10
N VAL A 161 -13.15 6.64 13.87
CA VAL A 161 -14.31 5.75 13.77
C VAL A 161 -15.13 5.89 15.04
N ALA A 162 -16.29 6.55 14.95
CA ALA A 162 -17.18 6.70 16.08
C ALA A 162 -17.88 5.36 16.39
N ARG A 163 -18.03 5.04 17.67
CA ARG A 163 -18.91 3.96 18.12
C ARG A 163 -20.27 4.55 18.47
N PHE A 164 -21.34 3.91 18.05
CA PHE A 164 -22.66 4.21 18.60
C PHE A 164 -22.63 3.95 20.11
N ALA A 165 -23.04 4.94 20.90
CA ALA A 165 -23.22 4.72 22.33
C ALA A 165 -24.43 3.81 22.55
N GLU A 166 -24.28 2.74 23.32
CA GLU A 166 -25.45 2.01 23.83
C GLU A 166 -26.22 2.93 24.78
N SER A 167 -27.49 3.17 24.47
CA SER A 167 -28.39 3.93 25.34
C SER A 167 -28.74 3.07 26.55
N THR A 168 -27.98 3.19 27.63
CA THR A 168 -28.37 2.63 28.93
C THR A 168 -29.43 3.56 29.54
N GLU A 169 -30.63 3.63 28.95
CA GLU A 169 -31.75 4.26 29.64
C GLU A 169 -32.03 3.46 30.93
N PRO A 170 -31.97 4.08 32.12
CA PRO A 170 -32.27 3.38 33.34
C PRO A 170 -33.75 2.96 33.28
N ARG A 171 -34.00 1.65 33.24
CA ARG A 171 -35.35 1.08 33.28
C ARG A 171 -36.06 1.64 34.50
N ARG A 172 -36.93 2.65 34.31
CA ARG A 172 -37.65 3.33 35.39
C ARG A 172 -38.33 2.26 36.24
N ARG A 173 -37.81 2.03 37.45
CA ARG A 173 -38.45 1.15 38.42
C ARG A 173 -39.81 1.76 38.72
N ARG A 174 -40.87 1.16 38.17
CA ARG A 174 -42.25 1.46 38.56
C ARG A 174 -42.39 1.05 40.02
N PHE A 175 -42.35 2.04 40.92
CA PHE A 175 -42.71 1.84 42.32
C PHE A 175 -44.18 1.45 42.40
N PRO A 176 -44.54 0.31 43.01
CA PRO A 176 -45.93 0.00 43.24
C PRO A 176 -46.46 0.89 44.37
N TRP A 177 -47.41 1.76 44.05
CA TRP A 177 -48.20 2.48 45.06
C TRP A 177 -48.91 1.46 45.95
N SER A 178 -48.53 1.40 47.23
CA SER A 178 -49.31 0.70 48.25
C SER A 178 -50.52 1.57 48.62
N ARG A 179 -51.72 1.07 48.29
CA ARG A 179 -52.97 1.64 48.80
C ARG A 179 -53.04 1.37 50.31
N ARG A 180 -52.94 2.43 51.13
CA ARG A 180 -53.34 2.38 52.54
C ARG A 180 -54.87 2.23 52.61
N ARG A 181 -55.32 1.32 53.48
CA ARG A 181 -56.71 1.17 53.90
C ARG A 181 -57.08 2.27 54.89
#